data_AF-A0A0G0LT75-F1
#
_entry.id   AF-A0A0G0LT75-F1
#
_cell.length_a   1.000
_cell.length_b   1.000
_cell.length_c   1.000
_cell.angle_alpha   90.00
_cell.angle_beta   90.00
_cell.angle_gamma   90.00
#
_symmetry.space_group_name_H-M   'P 1'
#
loop_
_entity.id
_entity.type
_entity.pdbx_description
1 polymer ?
#
loop_
_entity_poly.entity_id
_entity_poly.type
_entity_poly.pdbx_seq_one_letter_code
_entity_poly.pdbx_strand_id
1 'polypeptide(L)'
;MAAELDQLRRQADQLAKQFKQKGYPDLADTLSADAKSYGARAKIARKLGMPEHFSSPTAPVPLETPTVIEQLTIRESFTDVEREALIADGALIYTPLGETITAQKDSRAKKGKPSFAYLTTSENRLVAVPSRKVEIAIYPAPERAFVPDSFSKGVEGQDKAVAVDAVELRQRLGQEGLGQIIPGEASTVTDIVFQHEEATGQWLLGSEYAAAQGLNYVYTRTKNPTNSTGSDVAYVGDAGPGYGVFVDHWGRGSGRRDIGVLRMVVPIETK
;
A
#
# COMPACT_ATOMS: atom_id res chain seq x y z
N MET A 1 -13.39 -31.98 -4.29
CA MET A 1 -12.83 -31.15 -5.38
C MET A 1 -13.87 -30.68 -6.40
N ALA A 2 -14.34 -31.48 -7.38
CA ALA A 2 -15.35 -30.99 -8.35
C ALA A 2 -16.69 -30.63 -7.69
N ALA A 3 -17.13 -31.42 -6.71
CA ALA A 3 -18.37 -31.20 -5.97
C ALA A 3 -18.32 -29.95 -5.04
N GLU A 4 -17.19 -29.69 -4.39
CA GLU A 4 -16.99 -28.53 -3.51
C GLU A 4 -16.92 -27.22 -4.30
N LEU A 5 -16.27 -27.25 -5.47
CA LEU A 5 -16.16 -26.09 -6.35
C LEU A 5 -17.53 -25.73 -6.97
N ASP A 6 -18.35 -26.73 -7.27
CA ASP A 6 -19.73 -26.53 -7.71
C ASP A 6 -20.65 -26.05 -6.59
N GLN A 7 -20.37 -26.42 -5.33
CA GLN A 7 -21.09 -25.91 -4.17
C GLN A 7 -20.77 -24.43 -3.93
N LEU A 8 -19.49 -24.05 -4.02
CA LEU A 8 -19.04 -22.65 -3.89
C LEU A 8 -19.63 -21.76 -4.99
N ARG A 9 -19.68 -22.25 -6.24
CA ARG A 9 -20.33 -21.52 -7.35
C ARG A 9 -21.82 -21.30 -7.10
N ARG A 10 -22.53 -22.33 -6.64
CA ARG A 10 -23.97 -22.21 -6.34
C ARG A 10 -24.25 -21.23 -5.19
N GLN A 11 -23.38 -21.22 -4.17
CA GLN A 11 -23.48 -20.27 -3.06
C GLN A 11 -23.19 -18.83 -3.50
N ALA A 12 -22.16 -18.62 -4.33
CA ALA A 12 -21.85 -17.31 -4.90
C ALA A 12 -22.98 -16.80 -5.81
N ASP A 13 -23.59 -17.67 -6.62
CA ASP A 13 -24.71 -17.32 -7.49
C ASP A 13 -25.99 -16.98 -6.70
N GLN A 14 -26.26 -17.68 -5.59
CA GLN A 14 -27.36 -17.36 -4.69
C GLN A 14 -27.15 -16.00 -4.02
N LEU A 15 -25.93 -15.71 -3.57
CA LEU A 15 -25.58 -14.45 -2.94
C LEU A 15 -25.63 -13.27 -3.92
N ALA A 16 -25.14 -13.46 -5.15
CA ALA A 16 -25.24 -12.47 -6.23
C ALA A 16 -26.72 -12.14 -6.57
N LYS A 17 -27.61 -13.14 -6.57
CA LYS A 17 -29.05 -12.90 -6.74
C LYS A 17 -29.65 -12.05 -5.61
N GLN A 18 -29.24 -12.29 -4.36
CA GLN A 18 -29.69 -11.48 -3.22
C GLN A 18 -29.19 -10.04 -3.32
N PHE A 19 -27.96 -9.81 -3.76
CA PHE A 19 -27.42 -8.45 -3.97
C PHE A 19 -28.15 -7.71 -5.11
N LYS A 20 -28.50 -8.39 -6.21
CA LYS A 20 -29.33 -7.79 -7.27
C LYS A 20 -30.72 -7.38 -6.77
N GLN A 21 -31.36 -8.23 -5.96
CA GLN A 21 -32.68 -7.93 -5.38
C GLN A 21 -32.66 -6.76 -4.39
N LYS A 22 -31.52 -6.53 -3.73
CA LYS A 22 -31.31 -5.42 -2.80
C LYS A 22 -30.82 -4.12 -3.46
N GLY A 23 -30.73 -4.08 -4.79
CA GLY A 23 -30.32 -2.88 -5.53
C GLY A 23 -28.81 -2.66 -5.63
N TYR A 24 -28.00 -3.71 -5.45
CA TYR A 24 -26.54 -3.67 -5.56
C TYR A 24 -26.02 -4.52 -6.74
N PRO A 25 -26.28 -4.12 -8.00
CA PRO A 25 -25.95 -4.90 -9.18
C PRO A 25 -24.43 -5.07 -9.38
N ASP A 26 -23.62 -4.06 -9.06
CA ASP A 26 -22.16 -4.08 -9.28
C ASP A 26 -21.44 -5.07 -8.36
N LEU A 27 -21.92 -5.20 -7.12
CA LEU A 27 -21.41 -6.19 -6.16
C LEU A 27 -21.76 -7.62 -6.59
N ALA A 28 -22.95 -7.82 -7.16
CA ALA A 28 -23.36 -9.12 -7.69
C ALA A 28 -22.52 -9.55 -8.89
N ASP A 29 -22.16 -8.61 -9.76
CA ASP A 29 -21.36 -8.89 -10.95
C ASP A 29 -19.89 -9.19 -10.59
N THR A 30 -19.35 -8.49 -9.58
CA THR A 30 -18.00 -8.76 -9.02
C THR A 30 -17.91 -10.16 -8.39
N LEU A 31 -18.88 -10.54 -7.55
CA LEU A 31 -18.94 -11.86 -6.92
C LEU A 31 -19.01 -13.02 -7.93
N SER A 32 -19.77 -12.85 -9.02
CA SER A 32 -19.85 -13.83 -10.10
C SER A 32 -18.55 -13.91 -10.91
N ALA A 33 -17.84 -12.79 -11.11
CA ALA A 33 -16.54 -12.75 -11.78
C ALA A 33 -15.45 -13.47 -10.96
N ASP A 34 -15.41 -13.21 -9.64
CA ASP A 34 -14.44 -13.83 -8.74
C ASP A 34 -14.63 -15.35 -8.64
N ALA A 35 -15.86 -15.83 -8.49
CA ALA A 35 -16.15 -17.27 -8.45
C ALA A 35 -15.72 -18.00 -9.74
N LYS A 36 -15.82 -17.34 -10.91
CA LYS A 36 -15.31 -17.86 -12.18
C LYS A 36 -13.78 -17.82 -12.23
N SER A 37 -13.17 -16.75 -11.73
CA SER A 37 -11.71 -16.58 -11.62
C SER A 37 -11.07 -17.65 -10.74
N TYR A 38 -11.63 -17.94 -9.56
CA TYR A 38 -11.19 -19.03 -8.68
C TYR A 38 -11.22 -20.39 -9.38
N GLY A 39 -12.31 -20.68 -10.11
CA GLY A 39 -12.41 -21.92 -10.88
C GLY A 39 -11.42 -22.01 -12.06
N ALA A 40 -11.00 -20.87 -12.61
CA ALA A 40 -9.95 -20.81 -13.63
C ALA A 40 -8.56 -21.01 -13.02
N ARG A 41 -8.26 -20.36 -11.88
CA ARG A 41 -7.01 -20.48 -11.13
C ARG A 41 -6.75 -21.93 -10.66
N ALA A 42 -7.77 -22.61 -10.14
CA ALA A 42 -7.68 -24.02 -9.75
C ALA A 42 -7.41 -24.96 -10.95
N LYS A 43 -8.02 -24.70 -12.11
CA LYS A 43 -7.73 -25.46 -13.34
C LYS A 43 -6.29 -25.25 -13.84
N ILE A 44 -5.75 -24.04 -13.68
CA ILE A 44 -4.39 -23.70 -14.09
C ILE A 44 -3.36 -24.34 -13.14
N ALA A 45 -3.57 -24.26 -11.82
CA ALA A 45 -2.68 -24.87 -10.82
C ALA A 45 -2.53 -26.38 -11.03
N ARG A 46 -3.64 -27.08 -11.30
CA ARG A 46 -3.66 -28.51 -11.59
C ARG A 46 -2.92 -28.90 -12.87
N LYS A 47 -2.92 -28.01 -13.87
CA LYS A 47 -2.22 -28.22 -15.15
C LYS A 47 -0.70 -27.99 -15.02
N LEU A 48 -0.28 -27.27 -13.98
CA LEU A 48 1.12 -26.90 -13.72
C LEU A 48 1.80 -27.78 -12.64
N GLY A 49 1.10 -28.78 -12.09
CA GLY A 49 1.69 -29.73 -11.13
C GLY A 49 2.13 -29.10 -9.80
N MET A 50 1.59 -27.94 -9.45
CA MET A 50 1.94 -27.23 -8.21
C MET A 50 1.21 -27.84 -7.00
N PRO A 51 1.86 -27.97 -5.83
CA PRO A 51 1.20 -28.47 -4.63
C PRO A 51 0.10 -27.50 -4.16
N GLU A 52 -1.13 -28.00 -4.14
CA GLU A 52 -2.32 -27.26 -3.73
C GLU A 52 -2.41 -27.22 -2.20
N HIS A 53 -1.91 -26.15 -1.57
CA HIS A 53 -2.29 -25.79 -0.20
C HIS A 53 -3.46 -24.80 -0.25
N PHE A 54 -4.66 -25.30 -0.51
CA PHE A 54 -5.91 -24.55 -0.31
C PHE A 54 -6.62 -25.13 0.92
N SER A 55 -6.48 -24.47 2.06
CA SER A 55 -7.33 -24.75 3.21
C SER A 55 -8.76 -24.30 2.89
N SER A 56 -9.72 -25.23 2.96
CA SER A 56 -11.16 -24.96 2.85
C SER A 56 -11.62 -23.86 3.82
N PRO A 57 -12.61 -23.02 3.44
CA PRO A 57 -13.24 -22.10 4.38
C PRO A 57 -14.17 -22.89 5.30
N THR A 58 -13.74 -23.12 6.53
CA THR A 58 -14.60 -23.66 7.58
C THR A 58 -15.46 -22.50 8.10
N ALA A 59 -16.76 -22.50 7.74
CA ALA A 59 -17.83 -21.62 8.21
C ALA A 59 -17.63 -20.09 7.99
N PRO A 60 -18.70 -19.33 7.69
CA PRO A 60 -18.60 -17.88 7.61
C PRO A 60 -18.41 -17.34 9.02
N VAL A 61 -17.16 -17.02 9.37
CA VAL A 61 -16.91 -16.01 10.38
C VAL A 61 -17.60 -14.75 9.85
N PRO A 62 -18.48 -14.09 10.63
CA PRO A 62 -19.02 -12.81 10.21
C PRO A 62 -17.83 -11.92 9.86
N LEU A 63 -17.78 -11.43 8.61
CA LEU A 63 -16.89 -10.34 8.27
C LEU A 63 -17.36 -9.16 9.11
N GLU A 64 -16.82 -9.04 10.30
CA GLU A 64 -16.68 -7.75 10.95
C GLU A 64 -16.01 -6.89 9.88
N THR A 65 -16.80 -5.97 9.30
CA THR A 65 -16.33 -4.92 8.43
C THR A 65 -15.03 -4.42 9.03
N PRO A 66 -13.87 -4.56 8.35
CA PRO A 66 -12.59 -4.21 8.95
C PRO A 66 -12.71 -2.76 9.39
N THR A 67 -12.67 -2.61 10.71
CA THR A 67 -12.77 -1.33 11.39
C THR A 67 -11.84 -0.38 10.66
N VAL A 68 -12.44 0.65 10.07
CA VAL A 68 -11.77 1.67 9.28
C VAL A 68 -10.43 2.03 9.96
N ILE A 69 -9.31 1.94 9.23
CA ILE A 69 -7.93 2.25 9.70
C ILE A 69 -7.76 3.76 10.01
N GLU A 70 -8.78 4.41 10.58
CA GLU A 70 -8.80 5.84 10.91
C GLU A 70 -8.68 6.12 12.41
N GLN A 71 -8.41 5.10 13.24
CA GLN A 71 -8.17 5.31 14.68
C GLN A 71 -6.99 4.49 15.23
N LEU A 72 -5.93 4.33 14.44
CA LEU A 72 -4.66 3.88 15.01
C LEU A 72 -4.05 5.04 15.79
N THR A 73 -3.88 4.88 17.11
CA THR A 73 -3.00 5.77 17.89
C THR A 73 -1.57 5.35 17.60
N ILE A 74 -0.86 6.17 16.83
CA ILE A 74 0.51 5.88 16.39
C ILE A 74 1.48 6.41 17.44
N ARG A 75 2.37 5.53 17.90
CA ARG A 75 3.48 5.89 18.80
C ARG A 75 4.61 6.54 18.01
N GLU A 76 5.49 7.25 18.69
CA GLU A 76 6.66 7.87 18.04
C GLU A 76 7.69 6.83 17.58
N SER A 77 7.86 5.74 18.33
CA SER A 77 8.89 4.73 18.09
C SER A 77 8.41 3.31 18.34
N PHE A 78 9.05 2.36 17.65
CA PHE A 78 8.94 0.93 17.91
C PHE A 78 9.62 0.61 19.24
N THR A 79 9.07 -0.37 19.97
CA THR A 79 9.79 -1.04 21.05
C THR A 79 10.98 -1.82 20.47
N ASP A 80 11.95 -2.18 21.32
CA ASP A 80 13.12 -2.97 20.88
C ASP A 80 12.70 -4.31 20.27
N VAL A 81 11.70 -4.98 20.86
CA VAL A 81 11.15 -6.26 20.36
C VAL A 81 10.53 -6.11 18.97
N GLU A 82 9.73 -5.06 18.77
CA GLU A 82 9.11 -4.77 17.46
C GLU A 82 10.17 -4.44 16.41
N ARG A 83 11.15 -3.63 16.78
CA ARG A 83 12.26 -3.24 15.92
C ARG A 83 13.07 -4.45 15.48
N GLU A 84 13.47 -5.30 16.43
CA GLU A 84 14.21 -6.53 16.16
C GLU A 84 13.41 -7.47 15.25
N ALA A 85 12.11 -7.66 15.52
CA ALA A 85 11.25 -8.49 14.68
C ALA A 85 11.14 -7.96 13.24
N LEU A 86 11.00 -6.64 13.07
CA LEU A 86 10.93 -5.99 11.75
C LEU A 86 12.25 -6.09 10.98
N ILE A 87 13.38 -5.84 11.65
CA ILE A 87 14.71 -5.93 11.03
C ILE A 87 15.03 -7.38 10.66
N ALA A 88 14.74 -8.34 11.54
CA ALA A 88 14.92 -9.77 11.26
C ALA A 88 14.04 -10.22 10.07
N ASP A 89 12.90 -9.57 9.87
CA ASP A 89 12.03 -9.78 8.71
C ASP A 89 12.48 -9.02 7.44
N GLY A 90 13.58 -8.28 7.50
CA GLY A 90 14.17 -7.57 6.36
C GLY A 90 13.59 -6.18 6.12
N ALA A 91 12.98 -5.55 7.13
CA ALA A 91 12.62 -4.15 7.06
C ALA A 91 13.83 -3.23 7.35
N LEU A 92 13.81 -2.02 6.78
CA LEU A 92 14.62 -0.88 7.20
C LEU A 92 13.73 0.14 7.91
N ILE A 93 14.23 0.74 8.97
CA ILE A 93 13.46 1.70 9.78
C ILE A 93 14.07 3.09 9.60
N TYR A 94 13.21 4.04 9.26
CA TYR A 94 13.55 5.45 9.09
C TYR A 94 12.69 6.31 10.01
N THR A 95 13.22 7.48 10.36
CA THR A 95 12.48 8.49 11.12
C THR A 95 12.47 9.77 10.29
N PRO A 96 11.35 10.13 9.65
CA PRO A 96 11.24 11.39 8.93
C PRO A 96 11.57 12.59 9.83
N LEU A 97 12.21 13.59 9.24
CA LEU A 97 12.83 14.71 9.96
C LEU A 97 11.82 15.82 10.34
N GLY A 98 10.57 15.68 9.93
CA GLY A 98 9.54 16.70 10.05
C GLY A 98 9.74 17.88 9.11
N GLU A 99 10.42 17.66 7.99
CA GLU A 99 10.66 18.68 6.98
C GLU A 99 9.49 18.76 6.00
N THR A 100 9.19 19.99 5.55
CA THR A 100 8.29 20.22 4.43
C THR A 100 9.00 19.90 3.10
N ILE A 101 8.25 19.75 2.01
CA ILE A 101 8.84 19.55 0.67
C ILE A 101 9.83 20.67 0.32
N THR A 102 9.52 21.92 0.69
CA THR A 102 10.42 23.06 0.49
C THR A 102 11.73 22.89 1.28
N ALA A 103 11.64 22.53 2.56
CA ALA A 103 12.84 22.33 3.39
C ALA A 103 13.68 21.15 2.88
N GLN A 104 13.05 20.05 2.47
CA GLN A 104 13.72 18.90 1.86
C GLN A 104 14.45 19.31 0.57
N LYS A 105 13.79 20.10 -0.30
CA LYS A 105 14.40 20.63 -1.52
C LYS A 105 15.66 21.43 -1.23
N ASP A 106 15.61 22.32 -0.25
CA ASP A 106 16.74 23.15 0.15
C ASP A 106 17.88 22.32 0.77
N SER A 107 17.54 21.31 1.58
CA SER A 107 18.50 20.37 2.17
C SER A 107 19.26 19.58 1.10
N ARG A 108 18.53 19.02 0.12
CA ARG A 108 19.11 18.29 -1.02
C ARG A 108 20.00 19.19 -1.88
N ALA A 109 19.55 20.41 -2.16
CA ALA A 109 20.33 21.38 -2.94
C ALA A 109 21.67 21.73 -2.27
N LYS A 110 21.68 21.93 -0.94
CA LYS A 110 22.92 22.17 -0.17
C LYS A 110 23.90 21.00 -0.23
N LYS A 111 23.40 19.77 -0.38
CA LYS A 111 24.21 18.55 -0.56
C LYS A 111 24.60 18.30 -2.03
N GLY A 112 24.21 19.17 -2.98
CA GLY A 112 24.44 18.96 -4.42
C GLY A 112 23.68 17.75 -4.98
N LYS A 113 22.57 17.35 -4.34
CA LYS A 113 21.78 16.18 -4.71
C LYS A 113 20.46 16.58 -5.38
N PRO A 114 19.95 15.79 -6.35
CA PRO A 114 18.67 16.08 -6.99
C PRO A 114 17.52 15.91 -6.00
N SER A 115 16.49 16.76 -6.08
CA SER A 115 15.36 16.74 -5.15
C SER A 115 14.07 16.34 -5.84
N PHE A 116 13.44 17.25 -6.57
CA PHE A 116 12.16 17.04 -7.23
C PHE A 116 12.26 17.36 -8.71
N ALA A 117 11.94 16.39 -9.56
CA ALA A 117 11.86 16.57 -11.01
C ALA A 117 10.55 17.22 -11.43
N TYR A 118 9.49 16.87 -10.70
CA TYR A 118 8.15 17.41 -10.88
C TYR A 118 7.46 17.50 -9.54
N LEU A 119 6.77 18.62 -9.34
CA LEU A 119 5.94 18.87 -8.17
C LEU A 119 4.67 19.54 -8.67
N THR A 120 3.54 18.83 -8.58
CA THR A 120 2.25 19.38 -8.97
C THR A 120 1.97 20.65 -8.18
N THR A 121 1.45 21.67 -8.86
CA THR A 121 1.11 22.98 -8.29
C THR A 121 -0.22 22.94 -7.56
N SER A 122 -0.41 21.96 -6.69
CA SER A 122 -1.40 22.05 -5.63
C SER A 122 -0.88 23.03 -4.59
N GLU A 123 -1.76 23.89 -4.09
CA GLU A 123 -1.55 24.94 -3.08
C GLU A 123 -0.72 24.48 -1.85
N ASN A 124 -0.58 25.33 -0.81
CA ASN A 124 0.10 25.02 0.46
C ASN A 124 -0.24 23.64 1.08
N ARG A 125 -1.35 22.99 0.69
CA ARG A 125 -1.78 21.63 1.07
C ARG A 125 -0.75 20.51 0.82
N LEU A 126 0.16 20.65 -0.14
CA LEU A 126 1.28 19.69 -0.30
C LEU A 126 2.57 20.23 0.30
N VAL A 127 2.99 21.40 -0.16
CA VAL A 127 4.36 21.88 0.07
C VAL A 127 4.60 22.41 1.48
N ALA A 128 3.54 22.78 2.22
CA ALA A 128 3.66 23.30 3.59
C ALA A 128 3.39 22.25 4.67
N VAL A 129 3.00 21.03 4.30
CA VAL A 129 2.72 19.96 5.26
C VAL A 129 4.03 19.22 5.58
N PRO A 130 4.52 19.27 6.83
CA PRO A 130 5.77 18.60 7.20
C PRO A 130 5.62 17.07 7.22
N SER A 131 6.73 16.36 7.04
CA SER A 131 6.75 14.91 7.24
C SER A 131 6.41 14.55 8.68
N ARG A 132 5.92 13.33 8.89
CA ARG A 132 5.58 12.86 10.24
C ARG A 132 6.82 12.36 10.97
N LYS A 133 7.10 12.90 12.16
CA LYS A 133 8.21 12.48 13.03
C LYS A 133 7.90 11.21 13.83
N VAL A 134 7.65 10.11 13.15
CA VAL A 134 7.46 8.78 13.76
C VAL A 134 8.35 7.78 13.05
N GLU A 135 8.77 6.74 13.74
CA GLU A 135 9.48 5.64 13.09
C GLU A 135 8.57 4.90 12.13
N ILE A 136 9.09 4.66 10.93
CA ILE A 136 8.40 3.95 9.85
C ILE A 136 9.33 2.86 9.35
N ALA A 137 8.85 1.62 9.40
CA ALA A 137 9.53 0.49 8.77
C ALA A 137 9.06 0.36 7.32
N ILE A 138 10.00 0.22 6.40
CA ILE A 138 9.74 -0.12 4.99
C ILE A 138 10.43 -1.43 4.64
N TYR A 139 9.94 -2.10 3.60
CA TYR A 139 10.59 -3.28 3.03
C TYR A 139 11.29 -2.88 1.73
N PRO A 140 12.61 -2.68 1.71
CA PRO A 140 13.29 -2.09 0.56
C PRO A 140 13.48 -3.07 -0.61
N ALA A 141 13.28 -4.38 -0.41
CA ALA A 141 13.38 -5.33 -1.50
C ALA A 141 12.25 -5.06 -2.54
N PRO A 142 12.56 -4.87 -3.84
CA PRO A 142 11.58 -4.46 -4.86
C PRO A 142 10.29 -5.30 -4.91
N GLU A 143 10.39 -6.59 -4.66
CA GLU A 143 9.29 -7.55 -4.64
C GLU A 143 8.44 -7.51 -3.36
N ARG A 144 8.93 -6.87 -2.30
CA ARG A 144 8.26 -6.72 -0.99
C ARG A 144 7.86 -5.28 -0.66
N ALA A 145 8.34 -4.32 -1.45
CA ALA A 145 8.18 -2.89 -1.19
C ALA A 145 6.73 -2.43 -1.23
N PHE A 146 5.90 -3.03 -2.06
CA PHE A 146 4.49 -2.66 -2.16
C PHE A 146 3.60 -3.64 -1.41
N VAL A 147 2.51 -3.11 -0.85
CA VAL A 147 1.41 -3.90 -0.32
C VAL A 147 0.86 -4.79 -1.44
N PRO A 148 0.75 -6.11 -1.23
CA PRO A 148 0.23 -7.04 -2.23
C PRO A 148 -1.16 -6.62 -2.71
N ASP A 149 -1.42 -6.79 -4.01
CA ASP A 149 -2.72 -6.49 -4.62
C ASP A 149 -3.19 -5.04 -4.39
N SER A 150 -2.26 -4.07 -4.29
CA SER A 150 -2.58 -2.64 -4.17
C SER A 150 -2.61 -1.89 -5.52
N PHE A 151 -1.89 -2.39 -6.53
CA PHE A 151 -1.87 -1.79 -7.87
C PHE A 151 -3.20 -1.94 -8.60
N SER A 152 -3.48 -1.04 -9.55
CA SER A 152 -4.72 -1.01 -10.36
C SER A 152 -6.02 -0.80 -9.59
N LYS A 153 -5.97 -0.63 -8.27
CA LYS A 153 -7.12 -0.32 -7.43
C LYS A 153 -7.26 1.19 -7.24
N GLY A 154 -8.49 1.67 -7.05
CA GLY A 154 -8.73 3.02 -6.53
C GLY A 154 -8.43 3.11 -5.04
N VAL A 155 -8.63 4.29 -4.44
CA VAL A 155 -8.27 4.57 -3.04
C VAL A 155 -8.88 3.58 -2.06
N GLU A 156 -10.19 3.31 -2.14
CA GLU A 156 -10.86 2.39 -1.22
C GLU A 156 -10.31 0.94 -1.32
N GLY A 157 -10.02 0.49 -2.54
CA GLY A 157 -9.44 -0.84 -2.76
C GLY A 157 -8.02 -0.96 -2.18
N GLN A 158 -7.24 0.12 -2.26
CA GLN A 158 -5.92 0.21 -1.64
C GLN A 158 -5.97 0.26 -0.12
N ASP A 159 -6.93 0.99 0.48
CA ASP A 159 -7.12 1.01 1.93
C ASP A 159 -7.45 -0.39 2.47
N LYS A 160 -8.31 -1.14 1.75
CA LYS A 160 -8.61 -2.54 2.08
C LYS A 160 -7.38 -3.44 1.98
N ALA A 161 -6.56 -3.29 0.94
CA ALA A 161 -5.33 -4.07 0.79
C ALA A 161 -4.36 -3.83 1.95
N VAL A 162 -4.21 -2.58 2.40
CA VAL A 162 -3.38 -2.23 3.57
C VAL A 162 -3.93 -2.85 4.86
N ALA A 163 -5.26 -2.84 5.06
CA ALA A 163 -5.86 -3.47 6.23
C ALA A 163 -5.52 -4.97 6.32
N VAL A 164 -5.65 -5.68 5.19
CA VAL A 164 -5.35 -7.11 5.10
C VAL A 164 -3.86 -7.36 5.36
N ASP A 165 -2.99 -6.63 4.67
CA ASP A 165 -1.54 -6.80 4.83
C ASP A 165 -1.05 -6.45 6.24
N ALA A 166 -1.68 -5.49 6.92
CA ALA A 166 -1.39 -5.18 8.32
C ALA A 166 -1.70 -6.34 9.25
N VAL A 167 -2.86 -7.00 9.08
CA VAL A 167 -3.24 -8.18 9.88
C VAL A 167 -2.28 -9.34 9.61
N GLU A 168 -1.98 -9.62 8.34
CA GLU A 168 -1.04 -10.67 7.96
C GLU A 168 0.36 -10.43 8.53
N LEU A 169 0.83 -9.18 8.51
CA LEU A 169 2.12 -8.80 9.10
C LEU A 169 2.14 -9.01 10.62
N ARG A 170 1.11 -8.57 11.34
CA ARG A 170 1.02 -8.78 12.79
C ARG A 170 1.03 -10.27 13.15
N GLN A 171 0.21 -11.07 12.47
CA GLN A 171 0.14 -12.52 12.71
C GLN A 171 1.48 -13.21 12.42
N ARG A 172 2.14 -12.83 11.34
CA ARG A 172 3.42 -13.40 10.92
C ARG A 172 4.57 -13.06 11.87
N LEU A 173 4.58 -11.84 12.42
CA LEU A 173 5.63 -11.38 13.33
C LEU A 173 5.29 -11.63 14.82
N GLY A 174 4.03 -11.97 15.13
CA GLY A 174 3.55 -12.09 16.51
C GLY A 174 3.58 -10.77 17.27
N GLN A 175 3.40 -9.64 16.57
CA GLN A 175 3.52 -8.28 17.14
C GLN A 175 2.21 -7.51 16.98
N GLU A 176 1.38 -7.46 18.02
CA GLU A 176 0.10 -6.74 17.98
C GLU A 176 0.26 -5.21 17.94
N GLY A 177 1.40 -4.69 18.42
CA GLY A 177 1.73 -3.26 18.43
C GLY A 177 2.19 -2.69 17.07
N LEU A 178 2.02 -3.45 15.99
CA LEU A 178 2.35 -3.01 14.63
C LEU A 178 1.09 -2.68 13.81
N GLY A 179 1.12 -1.55 13.11
CA GLY A 179 0.12 -1.16 12.12
C GLY A 179 0.75 -0.89 10.76
N GLN A 180 -0.07 -0.76 9.73
CA GLN A 180 0.37 -0.20 8.45
C GLN A 180 -0.44 1.03 8.09
N ILE A 181 0.21 1.98 7.41
CA ILE A 181 -0.41 3.23 7.01
C ILE A 181 -0.16 3.55 5.55
N ILE A 182 -1.07 4.35 5.01
CA ILE A 182 -0.78 5.21 3.88
C ILE A 182 -0.58 6.60 4.47
N PRO A 183 0.61 7.21 4.32
CA PRO A 183 0.91 8.45 5.02
C PRO A 183 -0.04 9.56 4.56
N GLY A 184 -0.34 10.45 5.50
CA GLY A 184 -1.12 11.65 5.22
C GLY A 184 -0.41 12.54 4.22
N GLU A 185 0.92 12.62 4.35
CA GLU A 185 1.74 13.68 3.82
C GLU A 185 2.71 13.14 2.76
N ALA A 186 2.71 13.71 1.56
CA ALA A 186 3.70 13.39 0.52
C ALA A 186 5.14 13.63 1.00
N SER A 187 5.33 14.66 1.84
CA SER A 187 6.60 14.94 2.52
C SER A 187 7.13 13.75 3.32
N THR A 188 6.26 12.94 3.94
CA THR A 188 6.67 11.71 4.64
C THR A 188 7.28 10.69 3.68
N VAL A 189 6.67 10.49 2.51
CA VAL A 189 7.19 9.55 1.50
C VAL A 189 8.51 10.05 0.93
N THR A 190 8.59 11.33 0.55
CA THR A 190 9.78 11.89 -0.10
C THR A 190 10.97 11.94 0.86
N ASP A 191 10.74 12.21 2.15
CA ASP A 191 11.76 12.15 3.20
C ASP A 191 12.32 10.72 3.32
N ILE A 192 11.46 9.70 3.39
CA ILE A 192 11.89 8.29 3.41
C ILE A 192 12.68 7.93 2.15
N VAL A 193 12.24 8.36 0.96
CA VAL A 193 12.97 8.11 -0.30
C VAL A 193 14.38 8.73 -0.25
N PHE A 194 14.51 9.97 0.24
CA PHE A 194 15.81 10.62 0.35
C PHE A 194 16.69 10.00 1.42
N GLN A 195 16.14 9.64 2.59
CA GLN A 195 16.89 8.92 3.62
C GLN A 195 17.36 7.55 3.14
N HIS A 196 16.54 6.85 2.36
CA HIS A 196 16.91 5.58 1.76
C HIS A 196 18.07 5.74 0.76
N GLU A 197 18.03 6.75 -0.11
CA GLU A 197 19.13 7.05 -1.04
C GLU A 197 20.41 7.44 -0.30
N GLU A 198 20.32 8.25 0.75
CA GLU A 198 21.48 8.64 1.56
C GLU A 198 22.09 7.44 2.29
N ALA A 199 21.28 6.50 2.77
CA ALA A 199 21.73 5.32 3.50
C ALA A 199 22.28 4.21 2.60
N THR A 200 21.73 4.03 1.41
CA THR A 200 22.00 2.85 0.56
C THR A 200 22.60 3.17 -0.81
N GLY A 201 22.52 4.44 -1.25
CA GLY A 201 22.81 4.84 -2.63
C GLY A 201 21.74 4.43 -3.64
N GLN A 202 20.67 3.75 -3.22
CA GLN A 202 19.58 3.30 -4.08
C GLN A 202 18.36 4.23 -3.99
N TRP A 203 17.65 4.38 -5.09
CA TRP A 203 16.43 5.18 -5.15
C TRP A 203 15.21 4.31 -4.90
N LEU A 204 14.62 4.44 -3.71
CA LEU A 204 13.31 3.87 -3.41
C LEU A 204 12.28 4.41 -4.42
N LEU A 205 11.41 3.54 -4.95
CA LEU A 205 10.47 3.86 -6.04
C LEU A 205 11.14 4.23 -7.38
N GLY A 206 12.41 3.84 -7.56
CA GLY A 206 13.13 3.97 -8.82
C GLY A 206 12.88 2.83 -9.81
N SER A 207 13.69 2.77 -10.87
CA SER A 207 13.54 1.83 -11.98
C SER A 207 13.56 0.35 -11.57
N GLU A 208 14.34 -0.02 -10.56
CA GLU A 208 14.39 -1.41 -10.05
C GLU A 208 13.04 -1.85 -9.45
N TYR A 209 12.38 -0.94 -8.71
CA TYR A 209 11.05 -1.16 -8.14
C TYR A 209 9.99 -1.23 -9.25
N ALA A 210 10.13 -0.42 -10.30
CA ALA A 210 9.25 -0.48 -11.45
C ALA A 210 9.40 -1.79 -12.23
N ALA A 211 10.63 -2.21 -12.48
CA ALA A 211 10.95 -3.45 -13.18
C ALA A 211 10.40 -4.69 -12.46
N ALA A 212 10.47 -4.73 -11.13
CA ALA A 212 9.89 -5.79 -10.32
C ALA A 212 8.37 -5.94 -10.49
N GLN A 213 7.68 -4.86 -10.91
CA GLN A 213 6.25 -4.86 -11.21
C GLN A 213 5.95 -4.99 -12.72
N GLY A 214 6.97 -5.15 -13.57
CA GLY A 214 6.83 -5.17 -15.02
C GLY A 214 6.36 -3.83 -15.60
N LEU A 215 6.86 -2.72 -15.03
CA LEU A 215 6.50 -1.35 -15.37
C LEU A 215 7.75 -0.52 -15.67
N ASN A 216 7.57 0.63 -16.32
CA ASN A 216 8.65 1.60 -16.57
C ASN A 216 8.84 2.59 -15.41
N TYR A 217 7.80 2.79 -14.61
CA TYR A 217 7.76 3.66 -13.45
C TYR A 217 6.76 3.10 -12.44
N VAL A 218 6.97 3.41 -11.16
CA VAL A 218 6.05 3.08 -10.08
C VAL A 218 5.93 4.27 -9.14
N TYR A 219 4.74 4.36 -8.55
CA TYR A 219 4.41 5.38 -7.57
C TYR A 219 3.70 4.75 -6.38
N THR A 220 3.82 5.39 -5.23
CA THR A 220 2.95 5.15 -4.08
C THR A 220 2.07 6.37 -3.86
N ARG A 221 0.80 6.15 -3.53
CA ARG A 221 -0.07 7.24 -3.14
C ARG A 221 0.12 7.67 -1.68
N THR A 222 -0.45 8.83 -1.38
CA THR A 222 -0.63 9.38 -0.03
C THR A 222 -2.11 9.73 0.21
N LYS A 223 -2.50 10.17 1.42
CA LYS A 223 -3.90 10.56 1.71
C LYS A 223 -4.19 12.06 1.50
N ASN A 224 -3.15 12.89 1.39
CA ASN A 224 -3.26 14.33 1.16
C ASN A 224 -4.07 14.67 -0.12
N PRO A 225 -5.07 15.56 0.00
CA PRO A 225 -5.74 16.08 -1.19
C PRO A 225 -4.84 17.08 -1.93
N THR A 226 -4.82 17.02 -3.25
CA THR A 226 -4.08 17.98 -4.11
C THR A 226 -4.95 19.11 -4.63
N ASN A 227 -6.27 19.05 -4.42
CA ASN A 227 -7.21 20.09 -4.82
C ASN A 227 -8.20 20.43 -3.70
N SER A 228 -8.97 21.49 -3.87
CA SER A 228 -9.90 22.01 -2.84
C SER A 228 -11.11 21.11 -2.60
N THR A 229 -11.50 20.31 -3.59
CA THR A 229 -12.62 19.36 -3.50
C THR A 229 -12.23 18.04 -2.85
N GLY A 230 -10.93 17.77 -2.72
CA GLY A 230 -10.39 16.49 -2.25
C GLY A 230 -10.62 15.33 -3.20
N SER A 231 -10.97 15.58 -4.47
CA SER A 231 -11.21 14.53 -5.47
C SER A 231 -9.93 13.83 -5.93
N ASP A 232 -8.79 14.50 -5.74
CA ASP A 232 -7.47 14.04 -6.15
C ASP A 232 -6.58 13.89 -4.92
N VAL A 233 -5.73 12.85 -4.93
CA VAL A 233 -4.72 12.60 -3.91
C VAL A 233 -3.33 12.68 -4.52
N ALA A 234 -2.31 12.95 -3.70
CA ALA A 234 -0.95 12.94 -4.21
C ALA A 234 -0.42 11.51 -4.36
N TYR A 235 0.51 11.36 -5.29
CA TYR A 235 1.38 10.21 -5.39
C TYR A 235 2.83 10.65 -5.57
N VAL A 236 3.73 9.79 -5.11
CA VAL A 236 5.17 10.00 -5.10
C VAL A 236 5.83 8.79 -5.74
N GLY A 237 6.84 9.00 -6.58
CA GLY A 237 7.56 7.91 -7.23
C GLY A 237 8.35 8.39 -8.41
N ASP A 238 8.61 7.49 -9.36
CA ASP A 238 9.52 7.70 -10.48
C ASP A 238 10.78 8.42 -9.99
N ALA A 239 11.53 7.75 -9.13
CA ALA A 239 12.67 8.33 -8.44
C ALA A 239 13.96 7.98 -9.18
N GLY A 240 14.87 8.96 -9.37
CA GLY A 240 16.10 8.70 -10.11
C GLY A 240 17.27 9.65 -9.83
N PRO A 241 18.52 9.17 -10.04
CA PRO A 241 19.74 9.89 -9.71
C PRO A 241 19.99 11.14 -10.56
N GLY A 242 19.31 11.29 -11.71
CA GLY A 242 19.46 12.45 -12.59
C GLY A 242 18.49 13.59 -12.30
N TYR A 243 17.35 13.30 -11.65
CA TYR A 243 16.23 14.23 -11.63
C TYR A 243 15.50 14.30 -10.27
N GLY A 244 15.66 13.31 -9.40
CA GLY A 244 15.01 13.28 -8.09
C GLY A 244 13.69 12.52 -8.14
N VAL A 245 12.69 13.01 -7.42
CA VAL A 245 11.36 12.36 -7.30
C VAL A 245 10.27 13.15 -8.02
N PHE A 246 9.23 12.45 -8.47
CA PHE A 246 7.99 13.06 -8.94
C PHE A 246 6.96 13.07 -7.80
N VAL A 247 6.27 14.20 -7.66
CA VAL A 247 5.08 14.35 -6.81
C VAL A 247 3.96 14.93 -7.65
N ASP A 248 2.90 14.16 -7.88
CA ASP A 248 1.81 14.53 -8.78
C ASP A 248 0.44 14.10 -8.22
N HIS A 249 -0.64 14.31 -8.95
CA HIS A 249 -2.02 14.14 -8.51
C HIS A 249 -2.75 13.03 -9.26
N TRP A 250 -3.59 12.29 -8.55
CA TRP A 250 -4.38 11.18 -9.09
C TRP A 250 -5.81 11.21 -8.56
N GLY A 251 -6.78 11.10 -9.47
CA GLY A 251 -8.19 11.04 -9.12
C GLY A 251 -8.52 9.79 -8.30
N ARG A 252 -9.14 9.98 -7.14
CA ARG A 252 -9.34 8.93 -6.11
C ARG A 252 -10.15 7.70 -6.56
N GLY A 253 -11.05 7.90 -7.52
CA GLY A 253 -11.94 6.86 -8.05
C GLY A 253 -11.33 6.04 -9.19
N SER A 254 -10.20 6.47 -9.76
CA SER A 254 -9.58 5.81 -10.90
C SER A 254 -8.61 4.75 -10.41
N GLY A 255 -8.63 3.53 -10.94
CA GLY A 255 -7.53 2.58 -10.76
C GLY A 255 -6.38 2.88 -11.72
N ARG A 256 -5.12 2.85 -11.26
CA ARG A 256 -3.94 3.05 -12.12
C ARG A 256 -2.91 1.95 -11.90
N ARG A 257 -2.40 1.38 -12.99
CA ARG A 257 -1.54 0.18 -12.95
C ARG A 257 -0.19 0.43 -12.28
N ASP A 258 0.31 1.65 -12.37
CA ASP A 258 1.60 2.12 -11.88
C ASP A 258 1.55 2.75 -10.47
N ILE A 259 0.36 2.87 -9.87
CA ILE A 259 0.18 3.40 -8.52
C ILE A 259 -0.19 2.26 -7.57
N GLY A 260 0.72 1.94 -6.66
CA GLY A 260 0.51 1.01 -5.56
C GLY A 260 0.52 1.71 -4.20
N VAL A 261 0.63 0.92 -3.14
CA VAL A 261 0.89 1.43 -1.78
C VAL A 261 2.23 0.88 -1.32
N LEU A 262 3.19 1.75 -1.04
CA LEU A 262 4.44 1.41 -0.38
C LEU A 262 4.11 0.87 1.02
N ARG A 263 4.62 -0.32 1.34
CA ARG A 263 4.42 -0.97 2.63
C ARG A 263 5.15 -0.18 3.70
N MET A 264 4.38 0.57 4.48
CA MET A 264 4.86 1.41 5.58
C MET A 264 4.26 0.91 6.89
N VAL A 265 5.09 0.31 7.73
CA VAL A 265 4.73 -0.18 9.06
C VAL A 265 5.01 0.92 10.08
N VAL A 266 4.13 1.07 11.06
CA VAL A 266 4.27 2.03 12.17
C VAL A 266 3.97 1.38 13.50
N PRO A 267 4.55 1.89 14.61
CA PRO A 267 4.20 1.44 15.94
C PRO A 267 2.85 2.02 16.36
N ILE A 268 1.98 1.18 16.93
CA ILE A 268 0.65 1.58 17.40
C ILE A 268 0.44 1.22 18.87
N GLU A 269 -0.50 1.89 19.52
CA GLU A 269 -1.02 1.48 20.83
C GLU A 269 -2.00 0.32 20.66
N THR A 270 -1.79 -0.77 21.41
CA THR A 270 -2.78 -1.85 21.53
C THR A 270 -3.76 -1.47 22.64
N LYS A 271 -5.06 -1.45 22.33
CA LYS A 271 -6.12 -1.26 23.32
C LYS A 271 -6.41 -2.57 24.05
#